data_AF-X0UZ85-F1
#
_entry.id   AF-X0UZ85-F1
#
_cell.length_a   1.000
_cell.length_b   1.000
_cell.length_c   1.000
_cell.angle_alpha   90.00
_cell.angle_beta   90.00
_cell.angle_gamma   90.00
#
_symmetry.space_group_name_H-M   'P 1'
#
loop_
_entity.id
_entity.type
_entity.pdbx_description
1 polymer ?
#
loop_
_entity_poly.entity_id
_entity_poly.type
_entity_poly.pdbx_seq_one_letter_code
_entity_poly.pdbx_strand_id
1 'polypeptide(L)' 'CSSAKIVALAFEMQIVKEIPNDKNDIPVHGIITEKRIIISV' A
#
# COMPACT_ATOMS: atom_id res chain seq x y z
N CYS A 1 -4.96 -21.50 9.70
CA CYS A 1 -4.23 -20.34 10.23
C CYS A 1 -4.69 -19.10 9.46
N SER A 2 -5.13 -18.04 10.14
CA SER A 2 -5.55 -16.79 9.48
C SER A 2 -4.30 -16.05 8.96
N SER A 3 -4.26 -15.69 7.67
CA SER A 3 -3.23 -14.81 7.14
C SER A 3 -3.49 -13.39 7.62
N ALA A 4 -2.54 -12.79 8.35
CA ALA A 4 -2.67 -11.41 8.79
C ALA A 4 -2.55 -10.45 7.58
N LYS A 5 -3.48 -9.50 7.48
CA LYS A 5 -3.42 -8.44 6.46
C LYS A 5 -2.48 -7.33 6.92
N ILE A 6 -1.53 -6.97 6.07
CA ILE A 6 -0.59 -5.86 6.28
C ILE A 6 -1.15 -4.61 5.60
N VAL A 7 -1.29 -3.53 6.36
CA VAL A 7 -1.71 -2.21 5.88
C VAL A 7 -0.64 -1.16 6.20
N ALA A 8 -0.43 -0.22 5.29
CA ALA A 8 0.49 0.91 5.48
C ALA A 8 -0.29 2.20 5.80
N LEU A 9 0.33 3.08 6.59
CA LEU A 9 -0.13 4.44 6.82
C LEU A 9 0.81 5.40 6.10
N ALA A 10 0.26 6.33 5.33
CA ALA A 10 1.04 7.32 4.58
C ALA A 10 0.25 8.63 4.42
N PHE A 11 0.94 9.74 4.19
CA PHE A 11 0.30 10.98 3.75
C PHE A 11 -0.05 10.91 2.26
N GLU A 12 -1.09 11.63 1.84
CA GLU A 12 -1.49 11.66 0.43
C GLU A 12 -0.34 12.16 -0.49
N MET A 13 0.49 13.08 -0.01
CA MET A 13 1.64 13.59 -0.77
C MET A 13 2.73 12.53 -1.04
N GLN A 14 2.75 11.44 -0.26
CA GLN A 14 3.67 10.32 -0.47
C GLN A 14 3.17 9.35 -1.56
N ILE A 15 1.91 9.46 -1.97
CA ILE A 15 1.33 8.65 -3.05
C ILE A 15 1.77 9.21 -4.39
N VAL A 16 2.47 8.38 -5.16
CA VAL A 16 2.95 8.70 -6.51
C VAL A 16 2.23 7.85 -7.55
N LYS A 17 2.24 8.29 -8.81
CA LYS A 17 1.56 7.60 -9.91
C LYS A 17 2.15 6.21 -10.16
N GLU A 18 3.48 6.11 -10.17
CA GLU A 18 4.22 4.89 -10.51
C GLU A 18 5.51 4.84 -9.67
N ILE A 19 5.93 3.64 -9.30
CA ILE A 19 7.22 3.34 -8.68
C ILE A 19 7.93 2.28 -9.51
N PRO A 20 9.27 2.22 -9.49
CA PRO A 20 9.98 1.05 -9.98
C PRO A 20 9.43 -0.21 -9.30
N ASN A 21 9.18 -1.25 -10.09
CA ASN A 21 8.69 -2.53 -9.60
C ASN A 21 9.80 -3.57 -9.78
N ASP A 22 10.44 -3.95 -8.68
CA ASP A 22 11.42 -5.04 -8.65
C ASP A 22 10.77 -6.37 -8.26
N LYS A 23 11.35 -7.47 -8.74
CA LYS A 23 10.89 -8.84 -8.46
C LYS A 23 10.81 -9.19 -6.97
N ASN A 24 11.53 -8.48 -6.10
CA ASN A 24 11.55 -8.72 -4.67
C ASN A 24 10.67 -7.75 -3.87
N ASP A 25 10.07 -6.76 -4.52
CA ASP A 25 9.17 -5.83 -3.86
C ASP A 25 7.88 -6.55 -3.44
N ILE A 26 7.47 -6.35 -2.19
CA ILE A 26 6.27 -6.98 -1.64
C ILE A 26 5.20 -5.91 -1.44
N PRO A 27 4.08 -5.95 -2.18
CA PRO A 27 3.00 -4.99 -1.99
C PRO A 27 2.29 -5.23 -0.65
N VAL A 28 1.79 -4.15 -0.06
CA VAL A 28 0.87 -4.23 1.07
C VAL A 28 -0.55 -4.50 0.59
N HIS A 29 -1.40 -5.00 1.48
CA HIS A 29 -2.80 -5.30 1.16
C HIS A 29 -3.66 -4.02 1.08
N GLY A 30 -3.19 -2.93 1.68
CA GLY A 30 -3.81 -1.63 1.55
C GLY A 30 -2.98 -0.50 2.17
N ILE A 31 -3.31 0.72 1.78
CA ILE A 31 -2.70 1.96 2.25
C ILE A 31 -3.82 2.90 2.72
N ILE A 32 -3.67 3.48 3.91
CA ILE A 32 -4.61 4.47 4.45
C ILE A 32 -3.89 5.81 4.49
N THR A 33 -4.53 6.82 3.90
CA THR A 33 -4.08 8.22 3.96
C THR A 33 -5.10 9.08 4.68
N GLU A 34 -4.77 10.36 4.89
CA GLU A 34 -5.70 11.33 5.45
C GLU A 34 -6.88 11.65 4.51
N LYS A 35 -6.82 11.28 3.23
CA LYS A 35 -7.86 11.58 2.23
C LYS A 35 -8.60 10.35 1.72
N ARG A 36 -7.95 9.20 1.59
CA ARG A 36 -8.55 7.99 1.00
C ARG A 36 -7.90 6.69 1.46
N ILE A 37 -8.55 5.59 1.11
CA ILE A 37 -8.06 4.23 1.34
C ILE A 37 -7.79 3.59 -0.02
N ILE A 38 -6.59 3.06 -0.21
CA ILE A 38 -6.16 2.34 -1.40
C ILE A 38 -6.08 0.86 -1.03
N ILE A 39 -6.95 0.03 -1.60
CA ILE A 39 -6.97 -1.43 -1.33
C ILE A 39 -6.33 -2.12 -2.53
N SER A 40 -5.32 -2.97 -2.26
CA SER A 40 -4.78 -3.85 -3.30
C SER A 40 -5.71 -5.05 -3.44
N VAL A 41 -6.32 -5.19 -4.62
CA VAL A 41 -7.17 -6.32 -5.01
C VAL A 41 -6.36 -7.58 -5.27
#